data_AF-A0A1G1Y4D1-F1
#
_entry.id   AF-A0A1G1Y4D1-F1
#
_cell.length_a   1.000
_cell.length_b   1.000
_cell.length_c   1.000
_cell.angle_alpha   90.00
_cell.angle_beta   90.00
_cell.angle_gamma   90.00
#
_symmetry.space_group_name_H-M   'P 1'
#
loop_
_entity.id
_entity.type
_entity.pdbx_description
1 polymer ?
#
loop_
_entity_poly.entity_id
_entity_poly.type
_entity_poly.pdbx_seq_one_letter_code
_entity_poly.pdbx_strand_id
1 'polypeptide(L)' 'MKYKDKIKHFLLALILTLLIFWLIKNAIIAVLVVLLLGLVKELVDQIRGKNTVKELLLDLLADLLGIGAGIVIIENILK' A
#
# COMPACT_ATOMS: atom_id res chain seq x y z
N MET A 1 -16.16 5.91 -10.70
CA MET A 1 -15.49 4.63 -10.36
C MET A 1 -14.03 4.78 -9.91
N LYS A 2 -13.26 5.79 -10.35
CA LYS A 2 -11.83 5.97 -10.00
C LYS A 2 -11.52 6.18 -8.50
N TYR A 3 -12.34 6.97 -7.78
CA TYR A 3 -12.09 7.24 -6.35
C TYR A 3 -12.27 6.01 -5.43
N LYS A 4 -13.25 5.16 -5.72
CA LYS A 4 -13.47 3.92 -4.97
C LYS A 4 -12.27 2.97 -5.07
N ASP A 5 -11.55 3.03 -6.19
CA ASP A 5 -10.37 2.20 -6.40
C ASP A 5 -9.18 2.72 -5.61
N LYS A 6 -8.95 4.05 -5.59
CA LYS A 6 -7.89 4.66 -4.76
C LYS A 6 -8.07 4.39 -3.27
N ILE A 7 -9.32 4.42 -2.78
CA ILE A 7 -9.62 4.05 -1.39
C ILE A 7 -9.26 2.59 -1.11
N LYS A 8 -9.45 1.68 -2.07
CA LYS A 8 -9.03 0.28 -1.91
C LYS A 8 -7.51 0.16 -1.84
N HIS A 9 -6.77 0.89 -2.66
CA HIS A 9 -5.31 0.93 -2.60
C HIS A 9 -4.82 1.40 -1.22
N PHE A 10 -5.33 2.54 -0.76
CA PHE A 10 -5.06 3.05 0.59
C PHE A 10 -5.36 2.01 1.68
N LEU A 11 -6.57 1.43 1.70
CA LEU A 11 -6.98 0.47 2.73
C LEU A 11 -6.16 -0.83 2.65
N LEU A 12 -5.86 -1.31 1.45
CA LEU A 12 -5.06 -2.50 1.25
C LEU A 12 -3.64 -2.29 1.77
N ALA A 13 -3.02 -1.16 1.43
CA ALA A 13 -1.69 -0.80 1.87
C ALA A 13 -1.63 -0.60 3.39
N LEU A 14 -2.64 0.04 3.99
CA LEU A 14 -2.79 0.16 5.44
C LEU A 14 -2.83 -1.22 6.12
N ILE A 15 -3.74 -2.09 5.69
CA ILE A 15 -3.93 -3.42 6.29
C ILE A 15 -2.67 -4.27 6.12
N LEU A 16 -2.06 -4.28 4.94
CA LEU A 16 -0.83 -5.02 4.67
C LEU A 16 0.33 -4.50 5.55
N THR A 17 0.44 -3.19 5.73
CA THR A 17 1.48 -2.59 6.59
C THR A 17 1.33 -3.06 8.02
N LEU A 18 0.12 -3.04 8.57
CA LEU A 18 -0.16 -3.51 9.93
C LEU A 18 0.11 -5.02 10.07
N LEU A 19 -0.31 -5.83 9.10
CA LEU A 19 -0.18 -7.27 9.12
C LEU A 19 1.29 -7.71 9.00
N ILE A 20 2.03 -7.13 8.07
CA ILE A 20 3.46 -7.43 7.88
C ILE A 20 4.26 -6.93 9.09
N PHE A 21 3.94 -5.74 9.61
CA PHE A 21 4.57 -5.28 10.85
C PHE A 21 4.27 -6.24 12.01
N TRP A 22 3.04 -6.73 12.14
CA TRP A 22 2.69 -7.67 13.20
C TRP A 22 3.50 -8.97 13.12
N LEU A 23 3.83 -9.45 11.91
CA LEU A 23 4.65 -10.64 11.67
C LEU A 23 6.15 -10.41 11.90
N ILE A 24 6.71 -9.33 11.32
CA ILE A 24 8.16 -9.11 11.27
C ILE A 24 8.65 -8.29 12.48
N LYS A 25 7.74 -7.52 13.11
CA LYS A 25 8.03 -6.55 14.18
C LYS A 25 9.06 -5.48 13.79
N ASN A 26 9.23 -5.24 12.49
CA ASN A 26 10.11 -4.20 11.95
C ASN A 26 9.34 -3.32 10.97
N ALA A 27 9.16 -2.05 11.33
CA ALA A 27 8.38 -1.09 10.54
C ALA A 27 9.00 -0.82 9.17
N ILE A 28 10.33 -0.72 9.08
CA ILE A 28 11.04 -0.44 7.82
C ILE A 28 10.82 -1.59 6.84
N ILE A 29 10.98 -2.84 7.31
CA ILE A 29 10.76 -4.02 6.47
C ILE A 29 9.29 -4.10 6.03
N ALA A 30 8.35 -3.81 6.93
CA ALA A 30 6.93 -3.79 6.58
C ALA A 30 6.63 -2.79 5.45
N VAL A 31 7.16 -1.58 5.54
CA VAL A 31 7.02 -0.55 4.49
C VAL A 31 7.58 -1.04 3.15
N LEU A 32 8.81 -1.56 3.14
CA LEU A 32 9.46 -2.02 1.91
C LEU A 32 8.69 -3.16 1.25
N VAL A 33 8.21 -4.12 2.04
CA VAL A 33 7.43 -5.26 1.51
C VAL A 33 6.10 -4.78 0.94
N VAL A 34 5.37 -3.89 1.63
CA VAL A 34 4.08 -3.36 1.13
C VAL A 34 4.28 -2.58 -0.16
N LEU A 35 5.31 -1.73 -0.24
CA LEU A 35 5.63 -0.98 -1.46
C LEU A 35 5.96 -1.92 -2.63
N LEU A 36 6.77 -2.95 -2.40
CA LEU A 36 7.09 -3.94 -3.41
C LEU A 36 5.84 -4.69 -3.89
N LEU A 37 4.95 -5.08 -2.98
CA LEU A 37 3.69 -5.74 -3.32
C LEU A 37 2.76 -4.83 -4.14
N GLY A 38 2.67 -3.54 -3.77
CA GLY A 38 1.90 -2.54 -4.53
C GLY A 38 2.43 -2.36 -5.95
N LEU A 39 3.75 -2.19 -6.10
CA LEU A 39 4.40 -2.09 -7.41
C LEU A 39 4.20 -3.34 -8.28
N VAL A 40 4.37 -4.53 -7.69
CA VAL A 40 4.18 -5.80 -8.42
C VAL A 40 2.72 -5.94 -8.88
N LYS A 41 1.75 -5.64 -8.01
CA LYS A 41 0.33 -5.66 -8.37
C LYS A 41 0.05 -4.73 -9.54
N GLU A 42 0.56 -3.51 -9.49
CA GLU A 42 0.31 -2.49 -10.50
C GLU A 42 0.97 -2.84 -11.85
N LEU A 43 2.19 -3.41 -11.83
CA LEU A 43 2.83 -3.97 -13.02
C LEU A 43 1.99 -5.10 -13.64
N VAL A 44 1.45 -6.01 -12.81
CA VAL A 44 0.59 -7.11 -13.28
C VAL A 44 -0.71 -6.57 -13.87
N ASP A 45 -1.32 -5.55 -13.28
CA ASP A 45 -2.55 -4.94 -13.77
C ASP A 45 -2.32 -4.16 -15.07
N GLN A 46 -1.16 -3.52 -15.26
CA GLN A 46 -0.75 -2.93 -16.54
C GLN A 46 -0.55 -3.98 -17.63
N ILE A 47 0.14 -5.09 -17.33
CA ILE A 47 0.32 -6.21 -18.28
C ILE A 47 -1.04 -6.78 -18.71
N ARG A 48 -2.03 -6.77 -17.81
CA ARG A 48 -3.41 -7.22 -18.07
C ARG A 48 -4.30 -6.15 -18.74
N GLY A 49 -3.75 -4.97 -19.04
CA GLY A 49 -4.49 -3.87 -19.65
C GLY A 49 -5.57 -3.24 -18.75
N LYS A 50 -5.50 -3.45 -17.43
CA LYS A 50 -6.48 -2.94 -16.48
C LYS A 50 -6.22 -1.51 -16.03
N ASN A 51 -4.96 -1.07 -16.03
CA ASN A 51 -4.55 0.25 -15.57
C ASN A 51 -3.59 0.94 -16.54
N THR A 52 -3.58 2.27 -16.50
CA THR A 52 -2.68 3.13 -17.29
C THR A 52 -1.51 3.64 -16.44
N VAL A 53 -0.43 4.11 -17.08
CA VAL A 53 0.74 4.69 -16.39
C VAL A 53 0.38 5.90 -15.51
N LYS A 54 -0.65 6.66 -15.87
CA LYS A 54 -1.16 7.76 -15.03
C LYS A 54 -1.87 7.25 -13.78
N GLU A 55 -2.53 6.10 -13.86
CA GLU A 55 -3.23 5.49 -12.72
C GLU A 55 -2.24 4.92 -11.71
N LEU A 56 -1.13 4.33 -12.17
CA LEU A 56 0.00 3.90 -11.34
C LEU A 56 0.46 4.98 -10.37
N LEU A 57 0.71 6.21 -10.82
CA LEU A 57 1.18 7.28 -9.93
C LEU A 57 0.15 7.61 -8.84
N LEU A 58 -1.14 7.61 -9.19
CA LEU A 58 -2.21 7.90 -8.24
C LEU A 58 -2.45 6.74 -7.26
N ASP A 59 -2.31 5.50 -7.73
CA ASP A 59 -2.40 4.30 -6.89
C ASP A 59 -1.21 4.23 -5.92
N LEU A 60 -0.01 4.55 -6.39
CA LEU A 60 1.19 4.55 -5.58
C LEU A 60 1.15 5.65 -4.49
N LEU A 61 0.59 6.82 -4.79
CA LEU A 61 0.32 7.84 -3.78
C LEU A 61 -0.70 7.37 -2.73
N ALA A 62 -1.76 6.67 -3.16
CA ALA A 62 -2.74 6.12 -2.24
C ALA A 62 -2.12 5.03 -1.34
N ASP A 63 -1.26 4.18 -1.90
CA ASP A 63 -0.53 3.16 -1.14
C ASP A 63 0.43 3.80 -0.13
N LEU A 64 1.17 4.85 -0.51
CA LEU A 64 2.05 5.59 0.39
C LEU A 64 1.30 6.23 1.57
N LEU A 65 0.12 6.81 1.31
CA LEU A 65 -0.74 7.35 2.37
C LEU A 65 -1.23 6.25 3.30
N GLY A 66 -1.61 5.08 2.76
CA GLY A 66 -2.04 3.92 3.54
C GLY A 66 -0.93 3.38 4.42
N ILE A 67 0.28 3.26 3.87
CA ILE A 67 1.49 2.87 4.62
C ILE A 67 1.78 3.88 5.73
N GLY A 68 1.78 5.18 5.41
CA GLY A 68 2.04 6.24 6.38
C GLY A 68 1.06 6.20 7.55
N ALA A 69 -0.24 6.04 7.26
CA ALA A 69 -1.26 5.84 8.29
C ALA A 69 -1.01 4.57 9.13
N GLY A 70 -0.56 3.48 8.50
CA GLY A 70 -0.20 2.25 9.18
C GLY A 70 0.97 2.44 10.14
N ILE A 71 2.02 3.16 9.72
CA ILE A 71 3.16 3.51 10.59
C ILE A 71 2.69 4.35 11.78
N VAL A 72 1.87 5.38 11.56
CA VAL A 72 1.36 6.24 12.65
C VAL A 72 0.60 5.40 13.69
N ILE A 73 -0.23 4.46 13.25
CA ILE A 73 -0.94 3.52 14.14
C ILE A 73 0.06 2.65 14.92
N ILE A 74 1.06 2.10 14.22
CA ILE A 74 2.10 1.27 14.85
C ILE A 74 2.83 2.05 15.95
N GLU A 75 3.22 3.29 15.66
CA GLU A 75 4.04 4.08 16.57
C GLU A 75 3.27 4.69 17.75
N ASN A 76 1.98 4.96 17.60
CA ASN A 76 1.19 5.67 18.63
C ASN A 76 0.21 4.77 19.38
N ILE A 77 -0.13 3.58 18.84
CA ILE A 77 -1.16 2.69 19.42
C ILE A 77 -0.58 1.32 19.78
N LEU A 78 0.30 0.76 18.95
CA LEU A 78 0.81 -0.61 19.11
C LEU A 78 2.20 -0.70 19.75
N LYS A 79 2.89 0.43 19.92
CA LYS A 79 4.11 0.56 20.73
C LYS A 79 3.73 0.57 22.22
#